data_AF-R7RVT2-F1
#
_entry.id   AF-R7RVT2-F1
#
_cell.length_a   1.000
_cell.length_b   1.000
_cell.length_c   1.000
_cell.angle_alpha   90.00
_cell.angle_beta   90.00
_cell.angle_gamma   90.00
#
_symmetry.space_group_name_H-M   'P 1'
#
loop_
_entity.id
_entity.type
_entity.pdbx_description
1 polymer ?
#
loop_
_entity_poly.entity_id
_entity_poly.type
_entity_poly.pdbx_seq_one_letter_code
_entity_poly.pdbx_strand_id
1 'polypeptide(L)'
;MDSSPQPPVRIIPTSSTKLSPTQALDALDEFMADFQERSSPLKGGDNTVTVQLQKLSAALQQEEEANRSRILIGRCSSESWFHTFLSSYYSNASMSLFAR
;
A
#
# COMPACT_ATOMS: atom_id res chain seq x y z
N MET A 1 -5.47 -39.66 37.88
CA MET A 1 -6.48 -38.84 37.19
C MET A 1 -5.71 -38.07 36.13
N ASP A 2 -5.55 -38.67 34.94
CA ASP A 2 -4.85 -38.05 33.83
C ASP A 2 -5.85 -37.19 33.05
N SER A 3 -5.73 -35.87 33.22
CA SER A 3 -6.41 -34.93 32.33
C SER A 3 -5.77 -35.04 30.95
N SER A 4 -6.43 -35.77 30.05
CA SER A 4 -6.06 -35.80 28.63
C SER A 4 -5.94 -34.36 28.11
N PRO A 5 -4.83 -33.97 27.45
CA PRO A 5 -4.63 -32.60 26.98
C PRO A 5 -5.69 -32.28 25.93
N GLN A 6 -6.67 -31.48 26.33
CA GLN A 6 -7.75 -31.07 25.45
C GLN A 6 -7.16 -30.20 24.33
N PRO A 7 -7.46 -30.50 23.05
CA PRO A 7 -6.90 -29.74 21.94
C PRO A 7 -7.38 -28.28 22.00
N PRO A 8 -6.56 -27.33 21.52
CA PRO A 8 -6.96 -25.93 21.44
C PRO A 8 -8.26 -25.75 20.65
N VAL A 9 -9.03 -24.76 21.05
CA VAL A 9 -10.28 -24.38 20.39
C VAL A 9 -10.00 -24.00 18.93
N ARG A 10 -10.83 -24.54 18.02
CA ARG A 10 -10.74 -24.23 16.58
C ARG A 10 -11.49 -22.94 16.30
N ILE A 11 -10.83 -21.99 15.65
CA ILE A 11 -11.43 -20.72 15.20
C ILE A 11 -12.00 -20.94 13.80
N ILE A 12 -13.28 -20.61 13.59
CA ILE A 12 -13.95 -20.70 12.29
C ILE A 12 -14.41 -19.28 11.90
N PRO A 13 -14.03 -18.77 10.72
CA PRO A 13 -14.43 -17.44 10.28
C PRO A 13 -15.94 -17.41 10.00
N THR A 14 -16.64 -16.42 10.55
CA THR A 14 -18.07 -16.20 10.31
C THR A 14 -18.33 -15.25 9.15
N SER A 15 -17.42 -14.30 8.90
CA SER A 15 -17.49 -13.34 7.79
C SER A 15 -16.12 -12.72 7.50
N SER A 16 -15.94 -12.14 6.32
CA SER A 16 -14.75 -11.37 5.95
C SER A 16 -15.16 -10.14 5.15
N THR A 17 -14.63 -8.98 5.54
CA THR A 17 -14.87 -7.70 4.87
C THR A 17 -13.53 -7.05 4.56
N LYS A 18 -13.40 -6.47 3.36
CA LYS A 18 -12.20 -5.72 2.96
C LYS A 18 -12.22 -4.34 3.61
N LEU A 19 -11.09 -3.91 4.14
CA LEU A 19 -10.89 -2.57 4.70
C LEU A 19 -10.18 -1.67 3.68
N SER A 20 -10.47 -0.38 3.71
CA SER A 20 -9.66 0.60 2.99
C SER A 20 -8.34 0.85 3.73
N PRO A 21 -7.28 1.34 3.05
CA PRO A 21 -6.00 1.65 3.69
C PRO A 21 -6.15 2.62 4.88
N THR A 22 -6.98 3.65 4.75
CA THR A 22 -7.24 4.63 5.83
C THR A 22 -7.91 3.98 7.04
N GLN A 23 -8.94 3.15 6.83
CA GLN A 23 -9.61 2.44 7.92
C GLN A 23 -8.66 1.44 8.62
N ALA A 24 -7.76 0.83 7.85
CA ALA A 24 -6.76 -0.07 8.39
C ALA A 24 -5.72 0.67 9.25
N LEU A 25 -5.33 1.89 8.86
CA LEU A 25 -4.45 2.75 9.66
C LEU A 25 -5.10 3.16 10.99
N ASP A 26 -6.33 3.66 10.93
CA ASP A 26 -7.06 4.09 12.14
C ASP A 26 -7.21 2.95 13.16
N ALA A 27 -7.58 1.75 12.68
CA ALA A 27 -7.72 0.57 13.53
C ALA A 27 -6.37 0.08 14.09
N LEU A 28 -5.28 0.24 13.33
CA LEU A 28 -3.94 -0.15 13.77
C LEU A 28 -3.41 0.80 14.85
N ASP A 29 -3.67 2.10 14.72
CA ASP A 29 -3.26 3.10 15.72
C ASP A 29 -4.00 2.89 17.05
N GLU A 30 -5.31 2.63 17.00
CA GLU A 30 -6.10 2.27 18.19
C GLU A 30 -5.57 1.00 18.86
N PHE A 31 -5.31 -0.05 18.06
CA PHE A 31 -4.75 -1.30 18.56
C PHE A 31 -3.38 -1.10 19.22
N MET A 32 -2.51 -0.31 18.62
CA MET A 32 -1.16 -0.06 19.14
C MET A 32 -1.20 0.69 20.47
N ALA A 33 -2.15 1.61 20.65
CA ALA A 33 -2.37 2.29 21.92
C ALA A 33 -2.82 1.31 23.02
N ASP A 34 -3.84 0.48 22.76
CA ASP A 34 -4.31 -0.55 23.72
C ASP A 34 -3.22 -1.58 24.01
N PHE A 35 -2.50 -2.02 22.97
CA PHE A 35 -1.45 -3.01 23.11
C PHE A 35 -0.33 -2.50 24.01
N GLN A 36 0.14 -1.26 23.81
CA GLN A 36 1.18 -0.65 24.64
C GLN A 36 0.74 -0.48 26.09
N GLU A 37 -0.51 -0.09 26.33
CA GLU A 37 -1.08 0.02 27.68
C GLU A 37 -1.09 -1.34 28.41
N ARG A 38 -1.40 -2.42 27.68
CA ARG A 38 -1.51 -3.77 28.23
C ARG A 38 -0.19 -4.53 28.29
N SER A 39 0.75 -4.20 27.40
CA SER A 39 2.10 -4.76 27.35
C SER A 39 3.01 -4.06 28.35
N SER A 40 2.72 -4.21 29.65
CA SER A 40 3.64 -3.76 30.70
C SER A 40 4.99 -4.51 30.60
N PRO A 41 6.15 -3.84 30.81
CA PRO A 41 7.47 -4.48 30.81
C PRO A 41 7.59 -5.67 31.79
N LEU A 42 6.75 -5.72 32.83
CA LEU A 42 6.69 -6.80 33.81
C LEU A 42 6.09 -8.11 33.27
N LYS A 43 5.45 -8.09 32.09
CA LYS A 43 4.81 -9.26 31.46
C LYS A 43 5.58 -9.84 30.27
N GLY A 44 6.76 -9.31 29.94
CA GLY A 44 7.56 -9.80 28.82
C GLY A 44 6.83 -9.63 27.47
N GLY A 45 6.39 -8.40 27.18
CA GLY A 45 5.69 -8.11 25.93
C GLY A 45 6.52 -8.44 24.69
N ASP A 46 5.89 -9.08 23.70
CA ASP A 46 6.50 -9.45 22.42
C ASP A 46 6.78 -8.20 21.57
N ASN A 47 7.93 -7.56 21.80
CA ASN A 47 8.40 -6.39 21.05
C ASN A 47 8.47 -6.62 19.53
N THR A 48 8.54 -7.89 19.10
CA THR A 48 8.55 -8.29 17.68
C THR A 48 7.24 -7.96 16.97
N VAL A 49 6.10 -8.08 17.66
CA VAL A 49 4.78 -7.76 17.12
C VAL A 49 4.65 -6.26 16.86
N THR A 50 5.08 -5.45 17.83
CA THR A 50 5.10 -3.98 17.73
C THR A 50 5.89 -3.51 16.51
N VAL A 51 7.08 -4.07 16.29
CA VAL A 51 7.93 -3.71 15.12
C VAL A 51 7.28 -4.10 13.80
N GLN A 52 6.60 -5.24 13.74
CA GLN A 52 5.89 -5.67 12.52
C GLN A 52 4.70 -4.76 12.21
N LEU A 53 3.92 -4.37 13.23
CA LEU A 53 2.80 -3.46 13.07
C LEU A 53 3.24 -2.04 12.66
N GLN A 54 4.37 -1.57 13.19
CA GLN A 54 4.97 -0.30 12.73
C GLN A 54 5.37 -0.36 11.25
N LYS A 55 5.96 -1.47 10.79
CA LYS A 55 6.29 -1.66 9.37
C LYS A 55 5.03 -1.69 8.50
N LEU A 56 3.96 -2.30 9.00
CA LEU A 56 2.68 -2.33 8.31
C LEU A 56 2.06 -0.93 8.19
N SER A 57 2.07 -0.14 9.27
CA SER A 57 1.63 1.26 9.26
C SER A 57 2.37 2.07 8.18
N ALA A 58 3.70 1.97 8.14
CA ALA A 58 4.51 2.65 7.13
C ALA A 58 4.16 2.21 5.69
N ALA A 59 3.94 0.92 5.47
CA ALA A 59 3.57 0.39 4.16
C ALA A 59 2.18 0.89 3.70
N LEU A 60 1.20 0.95 4.62
CA LEU A 60 -0.15 1.45 4.32
C LEU A 60 -0.15 2.95 4.02
N GLN A 61 0.64 3.75 4.76
CA GLN A 61 0.81 5.17 4.46
C GLN A 61 1.42 5.40 3.07
N GLN A 62 2.45 4.61 2.72
CA GLN A 62 3.06 4.66 1.39
C GLN A 62 2.07 4.27 0.29
N GLU A 63 1.22 3.27 0.52
CA GLU A 63 0.16 2.89 -0.41
C GLU A 63 -0.86 4.02 -0.60
N GLU A 64 -1.28 4.69 0.48
CA GLU A 64 -2.21 5.82 0.41
C GLU A 64 -1.61 6.98 -0.41
N GLU A 65 -0.35 7.34 -0.17
CA GLU A 65 0.33 8.40 -0.91
C GLU A 65 0.54 8.04 -2.39
N ALA A 66 0.90 6.78 -2.67
CA ALA A 66 1.00 6.27 -4.04
C ALA A 66 -0.37 6.26 -4.74
N ASN A 67 -1.45 5.95 -4.04
CA ASN A 67 -2.80 5.98 -4.58
C ASN A 67 -3.25 7.41 -4.87
N ARG A 68 -2.97 8.35 -3.96
CA ARG A 68 -3.22 9.79 -4.16
C ARG A 68 -2.50 10.34 -5.38
N SER A 69 -1.24 10.00 -5.56
CA SER A 69 -0.45 10.44 -6.73
C SER A 69 -0.90 9.78 -8.05
N ARG A 70 -1.36 8.51 -8.02
CA ARG A 70 -1.98 7.86 -9.19
C ARG A 70 -3.23 8.56 -9.69
N ILE A 71 -4.08 9.04 -8.79
CA ILE A 71 -5.31 9.79 -9.16
C ILE A 71 -4.95 11.11 -9.87
N LEU A 72 -3.88 11.77 -9.46
CA LEU A 72 -3.42 13.02 -10.08
C LEU A 72 -2.83 12.82 -11.48
N ILE A 73 -2.24 11.66 -11.75
CA ILE A 73 -1.67 11.33 -13.08
C ILE A 73 -2.75 10.76 -14.03
N GLY A 74 -3.85 10.22 -13.50
CA GLY A 74 -4.92 9.58 -14.27
C GLY A 74 -5.86 10.51 -15.06
N ARG A 75 -5.72 11.84 -14.99
CA ARG A 75 -6.52 12.80 -15.78
C ARG A 75 -5.78 13.47 -16.94
N CYS A 76 -4.51 13.16 -17.18
CA CYS A 76 -3.76 13.65 -18.33
C CYS A 76 -3.16 12.48 -19.13
N SER A 77 -4.00 11.61 -19.70
CA SER A 77 -3.51 10.62 -20.64
C SER A 77 -4.58 10.19 -21.65
N SER A 78 -4.95 11.11 -22.52
CA SER A 78 -5.36 10.74 -23.87
C SER A 78 -4.98 11.87 -24.82
N GLU A 79 -4.18 11.54 -25.84
CA GLU A 79 -4.02 12.30 -27.08
C GLU A 79 -3.12 13.55 -27.08
N SER A 80 -1.84 13.42 -26.70
CA SER A 80 -0.85 14.44 -27.11
C SER A 80 0.51 13.88 -27.56
N TRP A 81 0.93 12.71 -27.06
CA TRP A 81 2.26 12.18 -27.37
C TRP A 81 2.44 11.65 -28.80
N PHE A 82 1.36 11.17 -29.45
CA PHE A 82 1.45 10.69 -30.84
C PHE A 82 1.69 11.83 -31.84
N HIS A 83 1.19 13.04 -31.57
CA HIS A 83 1.40 14.19 -32.46
C HIS A 83 2.82 14.75 -32.36
N THR A 84 3.42 14.77 -31.16
CA THR A 84 4.81 15.23 -31.00
C THR A 84 5.79 14.29 -31.70
N PHE A 85 5.56 12.97 -31.64
CA PHE A 85 6.43 11.99 -32.29
C PHE A 85 6.36 12.05 -33.83
N LEU A 86 5.16 12.14 -34.40
CA LEU A 86 4.99 12.20 -35.87
C LEU A 86 5.40 13.57 -36.46
N SER A 87 5.26 14.66 -35.71
CA SER A 87 5.72 15.99 -36.15
C SER A 87 7.25 16.10 -36.25
N SER A 88 7.99 15.35 -35.43
CA SER A 88 9.46 15.32 -35.51
C SER A 88 9.95 14.62 -36.79
N TYR A 89 9.21 13.63 -37.29
CA TYR A 89 9.59 12.88 -38.49
C TYR A 89 9.32 13.62 -39.81
N TYR A 90 8.24 14.42 -39.90
CA TYR A 90 7.90 15.12 -41.14
C TYR A 90 8.66 16.45 -41.37
N SER A 91 9.35 16.99 -40.36
CA SER A 91 10.07 18.26 -40.52
C SER A 91 11.46 18.14 -41.15
N ASN A 92 12.01 16.92 -41.28
CA ASN A 92 13.38 16.69 -41.77
C ASN A 92 13.48 16.17 -43.22
N ALA A 93 12.36 15.96 -43.91
CA ALA A 93 12.34 15.40 -45.27
C ALA A 93 12.27 16.46 -46.40
N SER A 94 12.54 17.74 -46.11
CA SER A 94 12.40 18.83 -47.10
C SER A 94 13.62 19.75 -47.22
N MET A 95 14.85 19.23 -47.09
CA MET A 95 16.07 19.96 -47.51
C MET A 95 17.18 19.03 -47.97
N SER A 96 16.99 18.29 -49.06
CA SER A 96 18.13 17.76 -49.84
C SER A 96 17.72 17.46 -51.28
N LEU A 97 17.28 18.47 -52.03
CA LEU A 97 17.22 18.35 -53.48
C LEU A 97 17.36 19.73 -54.13
N PHE A 98 18.54 20.35 -54.02
CA PHE A 98 19.07 21.31 -55.00
C PHE A 98 20.49 21.73 -54.58
N ALA A 99 21.49 21.01 -55.06
CA ALA A 99 22.82 21.57 -55.26
C ALA A 99 23.48 20.80 -56.42
N ARG A 100 23.65 21.56 -57.49
CA ARG A 100 24.15 21.23 -58.81
C ARG A 100 25.68 21.22 -58.82
#